data_AF-A0A506UHM8-F1
#
_entry.id   AF-A0A506UHM8-F1
#
_cell.length_a   1.000
_cell.length_b   1.000
_cell.length_c   1.000
_cell.angle_alpha   90.00
_cell.angle_beta   90.00
_cell.angle_gamma   90.00
#
_symmetry.space_group_name_H-M   'P 1'
#
loop_
_entity.id
_entity.type
_entity.pdbx_description
1 polymer ?
#
loop_
_entity_poly.entity_id
_entity_poly.type
_entity_poly.pdbx_seq_one_letter_code
_entity_poly.pdbx_strand_id
1 'polypeptide(L)'
;MDKNGGKIFTNRRTVLKGATAAGAALSLNAVLPRFAWSADGPPAITIGQLVPFTGSGAEYGEYYRDAAKMAVDQINEAAKKAFGGPIIASLMTEDSATLPTPAISAARKMVEANGVPALIAAWSSGVTVAVATSVTIPAGVLQVANGATSPLISVLPEDADTDLLYRTSPSDALQGVVAAELAAGKIISDYKYSKVSTIYINNPYGQGLSNAFADAFEKRGGKVLQQVAHPEEVQPTYKSQIQTALDGDPELVVAVTYPAHTAAILKEARDIFNFTNFQFTDANRSEEVMKAVGGDVLNGKMGTVPTADPESKSYKSFADAYKKAFSHDRIPPFTETTYDAAIVIGLAMAKAVADGKKQASDITGKVLAQNMRPVANDPGEKIVAGSQDAITKGIQAIADGKDVDYVGAGGSVNFDENGDVKTPVGIWKFTKDGTETVKVVPASEIPSS
;
A
#
# COMPACT_ATOMS: atom_id res chain seq x y z
N MET A 1 17.22 23.24 -88.04
CA MET A 1 17.10 22.85 -86.62
C MET A 1 15.65 23.05 -86.24
N ASP A 2 14.94 21.93 -86.21
CA ASP A 2 13.52 21.74 -85.87
C ASP A 2 13.16 22.26 -84.47
N LYS A 3 11.94 22.66 -84.11
CA LYS A 3 10.67 22.95 -84.81
C LYS A 3 9.73 23.66 -83.81
N ASN A 4 8.90 24.55 -84.36
CA ASN A 4 7.64 25.11 -83.82
C ASN A 4 6.80 24.07 -83.04
N GLY A 5 5.97 24.38 -82.05
CA GLY A 5 5.05 25.51 -81.88
C GLY A 5 3.62 24.97 -81.74
N GLY A 6 2.73 25.72 -81.07
CA GLY A 6 1.27 25.57 -81.23
C GLY A 6 0.47 25.02 -80.04
N LYS A 7 -0.27 25.94 -79.39
CA LYS A 7 -1.50 25.67 -78.61
C LYS A 7 -2.62 25.16 -79.55
N ILE A 8 -3.66 24.51 -79.02
CA ILE A 8 -5.12 24.80 -79.25
C ILE A 8 -6.04 23.66 -78.74
N PHE A 9 -7.01 24.07 -77.91
CA PHE A 9 -8.43 23.71 -77.71
C PHE A 9 -9.05 22.32 -78.03
N THR A 10 -9.83 21.86 -77.02
CA THR A 10 -11.16 21.19 -77.02
C THR A 10 -11.83 20.78 -78.35
N ASN A 11 -12.38 19.56 -78.44
CA ASN A 11 -13.77 19.16 -78.09
C ASN A 11 -14.28 17.93 -78.89
N ARG A 12 -15.05 17.06 -78.21
CA ARG A 12 -16.23 16.25 -78.65
C ARG A 12 -16.22 15.37 -79.93
N ARG A 13 -16.53 14.08 -79.66
CA ARG A 13 -17.37 13.09 -80.40
C ARG A 13 -16.76 12.31 -81.57
N THR A 14 -16.47 11.02 -81.31
CA THR A 14 -16.76 9.88 -82.22
C THR A 14 -16.93 8.60 -81.36
N VAL A 15 -18.16 8.19 -81.00
CA VAL A 15 -19.00 7.10 -81.56
C VAL A 15 -18.89 5.75 -80.83
N LEU A 16 -20.08 5.35 -80.35
CA LEU A 16 -20.57 4.06 -79.84
C LEU A 16 -19.85 2.77 -80.30
N LYS A 17 -19.72 1.80 -79.38
CA LYS A 17 -20.62 0.62 -79.27
C LYS A 17 -20.20 -0.34 -78.13
N GLY A 18 -21.13 -0.57 -77.21
CA GLY A 18 -21.42 -1.88 -76.61
C GLY A 18 -20.48 -2.43 -75.52
N ALA A 19 -20.86 -2.27 -74.25
CA ALA A 19 -21.12 -3.38 -73.33
C ALA A 19 -21.54 -2.82 -71.96
N THR A 20 -22.75 -3.22 -71.57
CA THR A 20 -23.42 -2.97 -70.30
C THR A 20 -22.71 -3.63 -69.12
N ALA A 21 -22.42 -2.87 -68.07
CA ALA A 21 -22.40 -3.37 -66.69
C ALA A 21 -22.86 -2.25 -65.76
N ALA A 22 -24.03 -2.47 -65.17
CA ALA A 22 -24.73 -1.52 -64.32
C ALA A 22 -23.94 -1.24 -63.03
N GLY A 23 -23.75 0.04 -62.74
CA GLY A 23 -23.38 0.51 -61.42
C GLY A 23 -24.58 0.45 -60.49
N ALA A 24 -24.47 -0.38 -59.45
CA ALA A 24 -25.28 -0.25 -58.24
C ALA A 24 -24.33 0.14 -57.11
N ALA A 25 -24.56 1.32 -56.55
CA ALA A 25 -23.94 1.78 -55.33
C ALA A 25 -24.36 0.85 -54.18
N LEU A 26 -23.42 0.03 -53.70
CA LEU A 26 -23.53 -0.66 -52.43
C LEU A 26 -22.79 0.16 -51.39
N SER A 27 -23.56 0.91 -50.59
CA SER A 27 -23.13 1.39 -49.29
C SER A 27 -22.69 0.19 -48.44
N LEU A 28 -21.37 0.02 -48.25
CA LEU A 28 -20.84 -0.87 -47.23
C LEU A 28 -21.14 -0.26 -45.85
N ASN A 29 -22.36 -0.46 -45.36
CA ASN A 29 -22.56 -0.65 -43.93
C ASN A 29 -21.91 -2.01 -43.62
N ALA A 30 -20.61 -2.00 -43.32
CA ALA A 30 -19.97 -3.10 -42.63
C ALA A 30 -20.58 -3.15 -41.22
N VAL A 31 -21.73 -3.81 -41.11
CA VAL A 31 -22.15 -4.44 -39.85
C VAL A 31 -21.08 -5.51 -39.61
N LEU A 32 -19.98 -5.10 -38.97
CA LEU A 32 -19.11 -6.05 -38.32
C LEU A 32 -20.03 -6.86 -37.40
N PRO A 33 -20.04 -8.20 -37.48
CA PRO A 33 -20.72 -8.98 -36.47
C PRO A 33 -20.07 -8.58 -35.14
N ARG A 34 -20.82 -7.83 -34.32
CA ARG A 34 -20.54 -7.76 -32.89
C ARG A 34 -20.58 -9.22 -32.47
N PHE A 35 -19.41 -9.80 -32.25
CA PHE A 35 -19.30 -11.01 -31.47
C PHE A 35 -19.96 -10.65 -30.13
N ALA A 36 -21.24 -11.02 -30.00
CA ALA A 36 -21.84 -11.23 -28.72
C ALA A 36 -21.04 -12.40 -28.13
N TRP A 37 -19.97 -12.09 -27.40
CA TRP A 37 -19.55 -12.98 -26.34
C TRP A 37 -20.77 -13.10 -25.43
N SER A 38 -21.45 -14.26 -25.48
CA SER A 38 -21.89 -14.83 -24.22
C SER A 38 -20.59 -15.08 -23.46
N ALA A 39 -20.19 -14.10 -22.65
CA ALA A 39 -19.11 -14.30 -21.72
C ALA A 39 -19.68 -15.21 -20.63
N ASP A 40 -19.49 -16.52 -20.75
CA ASP A 40 -19.93 -17.51 -19.76
C ASP A 40 -19.07 -17.45 -18.47
N GLY A 41 -18.57 -16.27 -18.10
CA GLY A 41 -17.74 -16.02 -16.93
C GLY A 41 -17.93 -14.59 -16.39
N PRO A 42 -17.53 -14.32 -15.15
CA PRO A 42 -17.74 -13.02 -14.51
C PRO A 42 -16.89 -11.94 -15.19
N PRO A 43 -17.23 -10.64 -15.03
CA PRO A 43 -16.35 -9.57 -15.45
C PRO A 43 -15.00 -9.67 -14.70
N ALA A 44 -13.92 -9.68 -15.47
CA ALA A 44 -12.56 -9.65 -14.93
C ALA A 44 -11.92 -8.27 -15.17
N ILE A 45 -11.41 -7.62 -14.13
CA ILE A 45 -10.80 -6.28 -14.22
C ILE A 45 -9.33 -6.30 -13.79
N THR A 46 -8.56 -5.39 -14.36
CA THR A 46 -7.17 -5.15 -13.94
C THR A 46 -7.17 -4.24 -12.72
N ILE A 47 -6.35 -4.58 -11.71
CA ILE A 47 -6.07 -3.72 -10.55
C ILE A 47 -4.59 -3.34 -10.55
N GLY A 48 -4.26 -2.23 -9.89
CA GLY A 48 -2.88 -1.74 -9.80
C GLY A 48 -2.26 -1.93 -8.43
N GLN A 49 -0.93 -1.90 -8.38
CA GLN A 49 -0.12 -1.94 -7.17
C GLN A 49 1.09 -1.03 -7.33
N LEU A 50 1.36 -0.21 -6.31
CA LEU A 50 2.60 0.52 -6.18
C LEU A 50 3.47 -0.10 -5.09
N VAL A 51 4.69 -0.52 -5.44
CA VAL A 51 5.67 -1.06 -4.49
C VAL A 51 6.98 -0.27 -4.56
N PRO A 52 7.78 -0.23 -3.49
CA PRO A 52 9.10 0.39 -3.53
C PRO A 52 10.12 -0.61 -4.10
N PHE A 53 10.22 -0.75 -5.43
CA PHE A 53 11.31 -1.54 -6.02
C PHE A 53 12.64 -0.78 -5.94
N THR A 54 12.58 0.55 -5.94
CA THR A 54 13.73 1.42 -5.70
C THR A 54 13.47 2.43 -4.59
N GLY A 55 14.49 3.23 -4.27
CA GLY A 55 14.44 4.22 -3.19
C GLY A 55 14.64 3.60 -1.81
N SER A 56 14.29 4.35 -0.77
CA SER A 56 14.63 3.97 0.61
C SER A 56 13.91 2.72 1.14
N GLY A 57 12.83 2.28 0.50
CA GLY A 57 12.09 1.06 0.84
C GLY A 57 12.40 -0.15 -0.05
N ALA A 58 13.45 -0.10 -0.86
CA ALA A 58 13.75 -1.11 -1.89
C ALA A 58 13.77 -2.56 -1.36
N GLU A 59 14.24 -2.77 -0.12
CA GLU A 59 14.30 -4.12 0.49
C GLU A 59 12.93 -4.80 0.63
N TYR A 60 11.83 -4.05 0.53
CA TYR A 60 10.47 -4.55 0.73
C TYR A 60 9.71 -4.81 -0.59
N GLY A 61 10.13 -4.22 -1.71
CA GLY A 61 9.34 -4.18 -2.94
C GLY A 61 8.93 -5.55 -3.48
N GLU A 62 9.86 -6.50 -3.51
CA GLU A 62 9.58 -7.87 -3.98
C GLU A 62 8.60 -8.60 -3.06
N TYR A 63 8.74 -8.42 -1.74
CA TYR A 63 7.86 -9.06 -0.76
C TYR A 63 6.42 -8.59 -0.93
N TYR A 64 6.22 -7.28 -1.10
CA TYR A 64 4.90 -6.68 -1.30
C TYR A 64 4.28 -7.08 -2.63
N ARG A 65 5.06 -7.12 -3.73
CA ARG A 65 4.60 -7.66 -5.02
C ARG A 65 4.08 -9.08 -4.86
N ASP A 66 4.87 -9.93 -4.23
CA ASP A 66 4.57 -11.36 -4.08
C ASP A 66 3.36 -11.59 -3.17
N ALA A 67 3.20 -10.79 -2.11
CA ALA A 67 2.08 -10.87 -1.19
C ALA A 67 0.75 -10.53 -1.90
N ALA A 68 0.70 -9.43 -2.64
CA ALA A 68 -0.46 -9.08 -3.45
C ALA A 68 -0.75 -10.11 -4.54
N LYS A 69 0.31 -10.62 -5.21
CA LYS A 69 0.15 -11.67 -6.22
C LYS A 69 -0.46 -12.95 -5.62
N MET A 70 -0.01 -13.37 -4.44
CA MET A 70 -0.58 -14.53 -3.75
C MET A 70 -2.08 -14.36 -3.51
N ALA A 71 -2.48 -13.20 -2.96
CA ALA A 71 -3.89 -12.90 -2.71
C ALA A 71 -4.72 -12.95 -4.00
N VAL A 72 -4.24 -12.33 -5.10
CA VAL A 72 -4.92 -12.36 -6.40
C VAL A 72 -5.08 -13.78 -6.93
N ASP A 73 -4.05 -14.62 -6.82
CA ASP A 73 -4.11 -16.02 -7.24
C ASP A 73 -5.18 -16.79 -6.44
N GLN A 74 -5.21 -16.61 -5.12
CA GLN A 74 -6.16 -17.29 -4.23
C GLN A 74 -7.60 -16.84 -4.46
N ILE A 75 -7.82 -15.54 -4.65
CA ILE A 75 -9.12 -14.95 -5.02
C ILE A 75 -9.59 -15.53 -6.36
N ASN A 76 -8.74 -15.54 -7.39
CA ASN A 76 -9.12 -16.05 -8.70
C ASN A 76 -9.36 -17.57 -8.70
N GLU A 77 -8.64 -18.35 -7.90
CA GLU A 77 -8.93 -19.78 -7.74
C GLU A 77 -10.31 -20.00 -7.10
N ALA A 78 -10.62 -19.23 -6.05
CA ALA A 78 -11.92 -19.28 -5.38
C ALA A 78 -13.07 -18.80 -6.30
N ALA A 79 -12.86 -17.71 -7.04
CA ALA A 79 -13.83 -17.16 -7.98
C ALA A 79 -14.12 -18.13 -9.15
N LYS A 80 -13.14 -18.90 -9.63
CA LYS A 80 -13.40 -19.95 -10.64
C LYS A 80 -14.40 -20.99 -10.16
N LYS A 81 -14.40 -21.32 -8.87
CA LYS A 81 -15.33 -22.29 -8.27
C LYS A 81 -16.72 -21.68 -8.07
N ALA A 82 -16.80 -20.43 -7.63
CA ALA A 82 -18.07 -19.77 -7.31
C ALA A 82 -18.78 -19.12 -8.51
N PHE A 83 -18.02 -18.51 -9.42
CA PHE A 83 -18.51 -17.70 -10.54
C PHE A 83 -18.16 -18.27 -11.92
N GLY A 84 -17.38 -19.35 -11.99
CA GLY A 84 -16.99 -19.99 -13.26
C GLY A 84 -15.78 -19.37 -13.97
N GLY A 85 -15.16 -18.33 -13.41
CA GLY A 85 -13.98 -17.69 -13.98
C GLY A 85 -13.25 -16.74 -13.01
N PRO A 86 -12.09 -16.18 -13.40
CA PRO A 86 -11.38 -15.18 -12.61
C PRO A 86 -12.15 -13.86 -12.59
N ILE A 87 -12.04 -13.11 -11.50
CA ILE A 87 -12.61 -11.76 -11.36
C ILE A 87 -11.52 -10.67 -11.43
N ILE A 88 -10.26 -11.02 -11.21
CA ILE A 88 -9.10 -10.14 -11.41
C ILE A 88 -8.37 -10.61 -12.67
N ALA A 89 -8.35 -9.79 -13.71
CA ALA A 89 -7.71 -10.12 -14.99
C ALA A 89 -6.18 -10.09 -14.88
N SER A 90 -5.63 -9.08 -14.21
CA SER A 90 -4.20 -8.94 -13.93
C SER A 90 -3.95 -7.97 -12.78
N LEU A 91 -2.75 -8.09 -12.20
CA LEU A 91 -2.18 -7.15 -11.24
C LEU A 91 -1.08 -6.34 -11.93
N MET A 92 -1.30 -5.05 -12.15
CA MET A 92 -0.29 -4.15 -12.68
C MET A 92 0.56 -3.62 -11.54
N THR A 93 1.82 -4.06 -11.44
CA THR A 93 2.74 -3.60 -10.41
C THR A 93 3.76 -2.63 -10.99
N GLU A 94 3.87 -1.45 -10.39
CA GLU A 94 4.82 -0.40 -10.79
C GLU A 94 5.66 0.07 -9.60
N ASP A 95 6.83 0.64 -9.91
CA ASP A 95 7.73 1.19 -8.90
C ASP A 95 7.27 2.57 -8.41
N SER A 96 7.14 2.70 -7.09
CA SER A 96 6.92 3.98 -6.42
C SER A 96 8.21 4.77 -6.18
N ALA A 97 9.37 4.12 -6.26
CA ALA A 97 10.67 4.63 -5.84
C ALA A 97 10.70 5.20 -4.41
N THR A 98 9.71 4.86 -3.57
CA THR A 98 9.48 5.50 -2.26
C THR A 98 9.26 7.03 -2.34
N LEU A 99 8.93 7.59 -3.52
CA LEU A 99 8.87 9.03 -3.75
C LEU A 99 7.55 9.47 -4.43
N PRO A 100 6.96 10.62 -4.04
CA PRO A 100 5.69 11.09 -4.59
C PRO A 100 5.65 11.21 -6.13
N THR A 101 6.62 11.89 -6.73
CA THR A 101 6.63 12.20 -8.18
C THR A 101 6.63 10.97 -9.09
N PRO A 102 7.55 9.99 -8.94
CA PRO A 102 7.51 8.77 -9.75
C PRO A 102 6.24 7.95 -9.48
N ALA A 103 5.78 7.88 -8.23
CA ALA A 103 4.56 7.16 -7.88
C ALA A 103 3.29 7.75 -8.50
N ILE A 104 3.14 9.09 -8.53
CA ILE A 104 2.04 9.77 -9.25
C ILE A 104 2.09 9.41 -10.74
N SER A 105 3.27 9.42 -11.35
CA SER A 105 3.43 9.09 -12.77
C SER A 105 3.02 7.64 -13.08
N ALA A 106 3.43 6.70 -12.23
CA ALA A 106 3.03 5.30 -12.31
C ALA A 106 1.51 5.10 -12.07
N ALA A 107 0.95 5.79 -11.08
CA ALA A 107 -0.49 5.74 -10.79
C ALA A 107 -1.32 6.28 -11.98
N ARG A 108 -0.92 7.40 -12.58
CA ARG A 108 -1.60 7.95 -13.77
C ARG A 108 -1.57 6.97 -14.94
N LYS A 109 -0.45 6.28 -15.18
CA LYS A 109 -0.39 5.22 -16.20
C LYS A 109 -1.47 4.16 -15.94
N MET A 110 -1.56 3.65 -14.72
CA MET A 110 -2.54 2.62 -14.37
C MET A 110 -3.98 3.14 -14.46
N VAL A 111 -4.26 4.32 -13.93
CA VAL A 111 -5.61 4.87 -13.86
C VAL A 111 -6.08 5.43 -15.21
N GLU A 112 -5.30 6.31 -15.82
CA GLU A 112 -5.70 7.05 -17.02
C GLU A 112 -5.53 6.22 -18.30
N ALA A 113 -4.45 5.43 -18.42
CA ALA A 113 -4.18 4.64 -19.63
C ALA A 113 -4.79 3.23 -19.57
N ASN A 114 -4.90 2.64 -18.37
CA ASN A 114 -5.39 1.27 -18.20
C ASN A 114 -6.76 1.17 -17.50
N GLY A 115 -7.31 2.27 -16.99
CA GLY A 115 -8.66 2.32 -16.43
C GLY A 115 -8.83 1.46 -15.18
N VAL A 116 -7.77 1.26 -14.38
CA VAL A 116 -7.88 0.43 -13.17
C VAL A 116 -8.79 1.10 -12.13
N PRO A 117 -9.79 0.39 -11.57
CA PRO A 117 -10.73 0.99 -10.62
C PRO A 117 -10.24 0.90 -9.16
N ALA A 118 -9.15 0.17 -8.90
CA ALA A 118 -8.53 0.06 -7.58
C ALA A 118 -7.00 -0.01 -7.66
N LEU A 119 -6.33 0.62 -6.68
CA LEU A 119 -4.89 0.53 -6.44
C LEU A 119 -4.60 0.03 -5.03
N ILE A 120 -3.66 -0.90 -4.91
CA ILE A 120 -2.92 -1.15 -3.66
C ILE A 120 -1.78 -0.14 -3.63
N ALA A 121 -1.98 0.97 -2.92
CA ALA A 121 -1.05 2.09 -2.90
C ALA A 121 -1.18 2.89 -1.59
N ALA A 122 -0.12 3.06 -0.80
CA ALA A 122 1.17 2.38 -0.90
C ALA A 122 1.76 2.16 0.51
N TRP A 123 3.02 1.76 0.57
CA TRP A 123 3.75 1.61 1.83
C TRP A 123 4.09 2.98 2.46
N SER A 124 4.61 3.93 1.68
CA SER A 124 4.93 5.27 2.18
C SER A 124 3.67 6.12 2.34
N SER A 125 3.51 6.80 3.49
CA SER A 125 2.40 7.74 3.69
C SER A 125 2.49 8.96 2.78
N GLY A 126 3.70 9.46 2.49
CA GLY A 126 3.90 10.55 1.53
C GLY A 126 3.47 10.17 0.13
N VAL A 127 3.84 8.96 -0.32
CA VAL A 127 3.39 8.41 -1.60
C VAL A 127 1.87 8.21 -1.62
N THR A 128 1.31 7.64 -0.55
CA THR A 128 -0.13 7.35 -0.43
C THR A 128 -0.96 8.62 -0.57
N VAL A 129 -0.64 9.66 0.22
CA VAL A 129 -1.34 10.95 0.18
C VAL A 129 -1.19 11.61 -1.18
N ALA A 130 0.01 11.60 -1.76
CA ALA A 130 0.25 12.21 -3.07
C ALA A 130 -0.54 11.53 -4.20
N VAL A 131 -0.59 10.20 -4.21
CA VAL A 131 -1.36 9.42 -5.20
C VAL A 131 -2.87 9.58 -4.97
N ALA A 132 -3.31 9.58 -3.71
CA ALA A 132 -4.70 9.78 -3.33
C ALA A 132 -5.24 11.10 -3.87
N THR A 133 -4.59 12.19 -3.49
CA THR A 133 -5.00 13.57 -3.81
C THR A 133 -4.84 13.91 -5.29
N SER A 134 -3.79 13.41 -5.96
CA SER A 134 -3.45 13.83 -7.32
C SER A 134 -3.99 12.92 -8.42
N VAL A 135 -4.41 11.69 -8.09
CA VAL A 135 -4.78 10.68 -9.09
C VAL A 135 -6.06 9.94 -8.72
N THR A 136 -6.08 9.18 -7.63
CA THR A 136 -7.14 8.17 -7.42
C THR A 136 -8.46 8.81 -7.02
N ILE A 137 -8.48 9.70 -6.03
CA ILE A 137 -9.70 10.37 -5.59
C ILE A 137 -10.32 11.21 -6.74
N PRO A 138 -9.57 12.08 -7.45
CA PRO A 138 -10.11 12.81 -8.60
C PRO A 138 -10.67 11.91 -9.72
N ALA A 139 -10.11 10.70 -9.87
CA ALA A 139 -10.55 9.73 -10.88
C ALA A 139 -11.64 8.76 -10.39
N GLY A 140 -12.07 8.84 -9.13
CA GLY A 140 -13.05 7.92 -8.55
C GLY A 140 -12.53 6.48 -8.39
N VAL A 141 -11.23 6.32 -8.19
CA VAL A 141 -10.52 5.05 -8.03
C VAL A 141 -10.32 4.75 -6.54
N LEU A 142 -10.63 3.53 -6.13
CA LEU A 142 -10.38 3.05 -4.77
C LEU A 142 -8.87 2.94 -4.55
N GLN A 143 -8.37 3.44 -3.42
CA GLN A 143 -7.00 3.27 -3.00
C GLN A 143 -6.94 2.60 -1.64
N VAL A 144 -6.22 1.48 -1.55
CA VAL A 144 -5.97 0.77 -0.29
C VAL A 144 -4.48 0.80 0.02
N ALA A 145 -4.08 1.52 1.05
CA ALA A 145 -2.71 1.62 1.48
C ALA A 145 -2.31 0.40 2.32
N ASN A 146 -1.15 -0.20 2.00
CA ASN A 146 -0.68 -1.41 2.67
C ASN A 146 0.20 -1.13 3.89
N GLY A 147 0.88 0.02 3.96
CA GLY A 147 1.80 0.33 5.06
C GLY A 147 1.83 1.79 5.48
N ALA A 148 0.86 2.58 5.01
CA ALA A 148 0.82 4.00 5.27
C ALA A 148 0.14 4.29 6.62
N THR A 149 0.95 4.66 7.60
CA THR A 149 0.52 4.79 9.01
C THR A 149 0.18 6.23 9.41
N SER A 150 0.46 7.25 8.59
CA SER A 150 0.25 8.65 8.98
C SER A 150 -1.18 8.93 9.46
N PRO A 151 -1.39 9.71 10.54
CA PRO A 151 -2.73 10.09 10.98
C PRO A 151 -3.47 10.96 9.96
N LEU A 152 -2.75 11.62 9.05
CA LEU A 152 -3.34 12.45 7.99
C LEU A 152 -4.26 11.65 7.06
N ILE A 153 -3.99 10.35 6.89
CA ILE A 153 -4.80 9.48 6.01
C ILE A 153 -6.25 9.43 6.47
N SER A 154 -6.49 9.36 7.78
CA SER A 154 -7.82 9.28 8.39
C SER A 154 -8.66 10.54 8.21
N VAL A 155 -8.02 11.67 7.91
CA VAL A 155 -8.64 13.00 7.90
C VAL A 155 -8.30 13.76 6.62
N LEU A 156 -7.98 13.02 5.55
CA LEU A 156 -7.61 13.61 4.27
C LEU A 156 -8.82 14.37 3.69
N PRO A 157 -8.76 15.71 3.53
CA PRO A 157 -9.93 16.49 3.11
C PRO A 157 -10.53 16.05 1.78
N GLU A 158 -9.69 15.62 0.85
CA GLU A 158 -10.10 15.12 -0.46
C GLU A 158 -10.96 13.86 -0.36
N ASP A 159 -10.80 13.04 0.69
CA ASP A 159 -11.55 11.79 0.85
C ASP A 159 -12.84 11.92 1.68
N ALA A 160 -13.02 13.05 2.38
CA ALA A 160 -14.08 13.25 3.38
C ALA A 160 -15.50 12.95 2.86
N ASP A 161 -15.76 13.17 1.57
CA ASP A 161 -17.05 12.93 0.93
C ASP A 161 -17.04 11.80 -0.11
N THR A 162 -15.89 11.15 -0.34
CA THR A 162 -15.73 10.13 -1.38
C THR A 162 -15.63 8.71 -0.86
N ASP A 163 -15.06 8.52 0.34
CA ASP A 163 -14.85 7.19 0.95
C ASP A 163 -14.10 6.25 -0.01
N LEU A 164 -12.99 6.73 -0.57
CA LEU A 164 -12.16 6.03 -1.57
C LEU A 164 -10.76 5.71 -1.04
N LEU A 165 -10.37 6.17 0.16
CA LEU A 165 -9.08 5.89 0.76
C LEU A 165 -9.23 4.98 1.97
N TYR A 166 -8.63 3.80 1.91
CA TYR A 166 -8.61 2.81 2.98
C TYR A 166 -7.16 2.45 3.31
N ARG A 167 -6.92 1.87 4.49
CA ARG A 167 -5.63 1.25 4.81
C ARG A 167 -5.78 -0.02 5.63
N THR A 168 -4.93 -1.01 5.34
CA THR A 168 -4.85 -2.27 6.10
C THR A 168 -3.75 -2.25 7.16
N SER A 169 -3.02 -1.15 7.27
CA SER A 169 -2.10 -0.83 8.38
C SER A 169 -2.78 0.14 9.37
N PRO A 170 -2.53 0.05 10.68
CA PRO A 170 -3.10 0.98 11.66
C PRO A 170 -2.39 2.35 11.64
N SER A 171 -2.98 3.30 12.35
CA SER A 171 -2.50 4.68 12.48
C SER A 171 -1.33 4.85 13.46
N ASP A 172 -0.39 5.74 13.10
CA ASP A 172 0.66 6.27 13.96
C ASP A 172 0.12 7.05 15.15
N ALA A 173 -1.16 7.45 15.13
CA ALA A 173 -1.82 8.00 16.30
C ALA A 173 -1.78 7.03 17.50
N LEU A 174 -1.79 5.72 17.23
CA LEU A 174 -1.62 4.67 18.24
C LEU A 174 -0.14 4.37 18.49
N GLN A 175 0.66 4.24 17.42
CA GLN A 175 2.08 3.89 17.53
C GLN A 175 2.90 4.96 18.26
N GLY A 176 2.63 6.25 18.01
CA GLY A 176 3.30 7.37 18.68
C GLY A 176 3.07 7.36 20.20
N VAL A 177 1.86 7.00 20.64
CA VAL A 177 1.53 6.83 22.06
C VAL A 177 2.34 5.68 22.66
N VAL A 178 2.38 4.51 22.00
CA VAL A 178 3.15 3.35 22.48
C VAL A 178 4.65 3.63 22.47
N ALA A 179 5.16 4.34 21.47
CA ALA A 179 6.56 4.77 21.40
C ALA A 179 6.93 5.74 22.53
N ALA A 180 6.03 6.65 22.89
CA ALA A 180 6.19 7.56 24.02
C ALA A 180 6.12 6.84 25.37
N GLU A 181 5.20 5.88 25.52
CA GLU A 181 5.10 5.04 26.71
C GLU A 181 6.32 4.14 26.92
N LEU A 182 6.87 3.61 25.82
CA LEU A 182 8.14 2.91 25.85
C LEU A 182 9.23 3.84 26.36
N ALA A 183 9.47 4.98 25.71
CA ALA A 183 10.53 5.93 26.09
C ALA A 183 10.36 6.50 27.52
N ALA A 184 9.13 6.63 28.02
CA ALA A 184 8.83 7.10 29.37
C ALA A 184 8.95 6.01 30.45
N GLY A 185 9.38 4.80 30.09
CA GLY A 185 9.52 3.66 31.00
C GLY A 185 8.19 3.11 31.53
N LYS A 186 7.07 3.36 30.83
CA LYS A 186 5.74 2.85 31.22
C LYS A 186 5.53 1.40 30.80
N ILE A 187 6.22 0.96 29.75
CA ILE A 187 6.11 -0.42 29.25
C ILE A 187 7.29 -1.29 29.71
N ILE A 188 8.50 -0.73 29.69
CA ILE A 188 9.73 -1.37 30.17
C ILE A 188 10.40 -0.40 31.14
N SER A 189 10.38 -0.72 32.44
CA SER A 189 10.73 0.22 33.52
C SER A 189 12.13 0.82 33.41
N ASP A 190 13.11 0.03 32.92
CA ASP A 190 14.50 0.46 32.77
C ASP A 190 14.76 1.23 31.46
N TYR A 191 13.78 1.25 30.54
CA TYR A 191 13.83 2.04 29.31
C TYR A 191 13.18 3.41 29.53
N LYS A 192 13.77 4.21 30.42
CA LYS A 192 13.18 5.47 30.89
C LYS A 192 14.09 6.66 30.59
N TYR A 193 13.57 7.58 29.79
CA TYR A 193 14.23 8.81 29.40
C TYR A 193 13.39 10.02 29.79
N SER A 194 14.05 11.15 30.03
CA SER A 194 13.46 12.43 30.42
C SER A 194 13.63 13.49 29.35
N LYS A 195 14.73 13.45 28.56
CA LYS A 195 14.99 14.37 27.45
C LYS A 195 15.21 13.60 26.17
N VAL A 196 14.40 13.86 25.17
CA VAL A 196 14.48 13.16 23.88
C VAL A 196 14.46 14.16 22.73
N SER A 197 15.02 13.78 21.60
CA SER A 197 14.82 14.47 20.33
C SER A 197 14.25 13.50 19.31
N THR A 198 13.67 14.01 18.23
CA THR A 198 13.28 13.19 17.07
C THR A 198 14.03 13.66 15.83
N ILE A 199 14.44 12.70 14.99
CA ILE A 199 14.83 12.95 13.61
C ILE A 199 13.81 12.25 12.74
N TYR A 200 13.21 12.97 11.79
CA TYR A 200 12.12 12.44 10.98
C TYR A 200 12.24 12.80 9.51
N ILE A 201 11.74 11.92 8.64
CA ILE A 201 11.64 12.20 7.20
C ILE A 201 10.56 13.27 6.95
N ASN A 202 10.86 14.28 6.15
CA ASN A 202 9.98 15.43 5.93
C ASN A 202 8.79 15.12 5.01
N ASN A 203 7.88 14.27 5.48
CA ASN A 203 6.67 13.87 4.78
C ASN A 203 5.56 13.51 5.81
N PRO A 204 4.33 13.18 5.36
CA PRO A 204 3.21 12.86 6.25
C PRO A 204 3.49 11.76 7.29
N TYR A 205 4.32 10.76 6.98
CA TYR A 205 4.71 9.72 7.93
C TYR A 205 5.61 10.31 9.02
N GLY A 206 6.76 10.86 8.64
CA GLY A 206 7.74 11.32 9.61
C GLY A 206 7.21 12.45 10.49
N GLN A 207 6.52 13.42 9.90
CA GLN A 207 5.93 14.53 10.65
C GLN A 207 4.80 14.05 11.58
N GLY A 208 3.92 13.18 11.09
CA GLY A 208 2.77 12.69 11.84
C GLY A 208 3.18 11.88 13.06
N LEU A 209 4.10 10.92 12.89
CA LEU A 209 4.57 10.08 13.98
C LEU A 209 5.50 10.83 14.94
N SER A 210 6.33 11.76 14.46
CA SER A 210 7.12 12.65 15.33
C SER A 210 6.23 13.48 16.25
N ASN A 211 5.16 14.09 15.71
CA ASN A 211 4.22 14.88 16.50
C ASN A 211 3.44 14.02 17.49
N ALA A 212 2.90 12.88 17.06
CA ALA A 212 2.14 11.98 17.94
C ALA A 212 3.01 11.47 19.11
N PHE A 213 4.28 11.14 18.84
CA PHE A 213 5.23 10.80 19.88
C PHE A 213 5.51 11.97 20.83
N ALA A 214 5.78 13.16 20.28
CA ALA A 214 6.14 14.34 21.07
C ALA A 214 5.03 14.71 22.06
N ASP A 215 3.80 14.86 21.55
CA ASP A 215 2.62 15.18 22.37
C ASP A 215 2.41 14.14 23.48
N ALA A 216 2.50 12.85 23.13
CA ALA A 216 2.30 11.77 24.08
C ALA A 216 3.42 11.67 25.13
N PHE A 217 4.66 11.99 24.77
CA PHE A 217 5.81 11.95 25.67
C PHE A 217 5.81 13.12 26.65
N GLU A 218 5.47 14.33 26.19
CA GLU A 218 5.36 15.51 27.04
C GLU A 218 4.20 15.40 28.04
N LYS A 219 3.05 14.86 27.62
CA LYS A 219 1.93 14.51 28.54
C LYS A 219 2.34 13.54 29.65
N ARG A 220 3.41 12.76 29.44
CA ARG A 220 3.96 11.78 30.39
C ARG A 220 5.13 12.34 31.22
N GLY A 221 5.37 13.64 31.14
CA GLY A 221 6.38 14.35 31.92
C GLY A 221 7.79 14.31 31.32
N GLY A 222 7.94 13.78 30.10
CA GLY A 222 9.15 13.90 29.32
C GLY A 222 9.29 15.28 28.68
N LYS A 223 10.47 15.58 28.11
CA LYS A 223 10.73 16.81 27.36
C LYS A 223 11.26 16.47 25.98
N VAL A 224 10.62 16.99 24.93
CA VAL A 224 11.16 16.94 23.57
C VAL A 224 12.04 18.18 23.36
N LEU A 225 13.31 17.98 23.08
CA LEU A 225 14.27 19.07 22.87
C LEU A 225 14.19 19.59 21.43
N GLN A 226 14.16 18.66 20.46
CA GLN A 226 14.24 18.95 19.04
C GLN A 226 13.34 18.00 18.26
N GLN A 227 12.70 18.51 17.21
CA GLN A 227 12.07 17.71 16.15
C GLN A 227 12.70 18.13 14.83
N VAL A 228 13.56 17.28 14.28
CA VAL A 228 14.43 17.64 13.15
C VAL A 228 14.03 16.90 11.89
N ALA A 229 13.56 17.64 10.90
CA ALA A 229 13.22 17.10 9.58
C ALA A 229 14.49 16.82 8.74
N HIS A 230 14.46 15.76 7.93
CA HIS A 230 15.40 15.51 6.84
C HIS A 230 14.67 15.30 5.50
N PRO A 231 15.34 15.51 4.35
CA PRO A 231 14.72 15.35 3.02
C PRO A 231 14.22 13.92 2.75
N GLU A 232 13.26 13.78 1.83
CA GLU A 232 12.76 12.45 1.38
C GLU A 232 13.74 11.73 0.45
N GLU A 233 14.57 12.46 -0.29
CA GLU A 233 15.66 11.86 -1.06
C GLU A 233 16.83 11.54 -0.14
N VAL A 234 17.41 10.36 -0.33
CA VAL A 234 18.59 9.94 0.43
C VAL A 234 19.75 10.88 0.13
N GLN A 235 20.26 11.52 1.18
CA GLN A 235 21.38 12.44 1.11
C GLN A 235 22.73 11.74 1.33
N PRO A 236 23.83 12.27 0.78
CA PRO A 236 25.18 11.78 1.07
C PRO A 236 25.60 11.92 2.53
N THR A 237 24.98 12.84 3.27
CA THR A 237 25.32 13.15 4.67
C THR A 237 24.13 13.80 5.39
N TYR A 238 24.05 13.65 6.72
CA TYR A 238 22.99 14.19 7.57
C TYR A 238 23.54 15.00 8.76
N LYS A 239 24.79 15.49 8.68
CA LYS A 239 25.51 16.04 9.84
C LYS A 239 24.76 17.18 10.49
N SER A 240 24.19 18.08 9.69
CA SER A 240 23.40 19.20 10.19
C SER A 240 22.19 18.73 11.00
N GLN A 241 21.45 17.74 10.50
CA GLN A 241 20.28 17.21 11.17
C GLN A 241 20.65 16.49 12.47
N ILE A 242 21.75 15.71 12.44
CA ILE A 242 22.25 15.03 13.63
C ILE A 242 22.74 16.03 14.67
N GLN A 243 23.55 17.02 14.27
CA GLN A 243 24.02 18.11 15.14
C GLN A 243 22.83 18.79 15.81
N THR A 244 21.84 19.24 15.04
CA THR A 244 20.64 19.88 15.59
C THR A 244 19.87 18.95 16.51
N ALA A 245 19.70 17.67 16.16
CA ALA A 245 18.97 16.74 17.02
C ALA A 245 19.66 16.50 18.36
N LEU A 246 20.99 16.60 18.42
CA LEU A 246 21.80 16.47 19.62
C LEU A 246 21.93 17.77 20.43
N ASP A 247 21.44 18.90 19.92
CA ASP A 247 21.46 20.18 20.65
C ASP A 247 20.61 20.09 21.93
N GLY A 248 21.22 20.41 23.07
CA GLY A 248 20.59 20.31 24.39
C GLY A 248 20.77 18.97 25.10
N ASP A 249 21.64 18.11 24.56
CA ASP A 249 22.06 16.82 25.12
C ASP A 249 20.87 15.87 25.39
N PRO A 250 20.13 15.44 24.34
CA PRO A 250 19.09 14.43 24.50
C PRO A 250 19.70 13.11 24.98
N GLU A 251 18.95 12.40 25.82
CA GLU A 251 19.32 11.06 26.27
C GLU A 251 19.01 10.01 25.21
N LEU A 252 18.01 10.28 24.35
CA LEU A 252 17.52 9.39 23.31
C LEU A 252 17.13 10.19 22.05
N VAL A 253 17.44 9.68 20.87
CA VAL A 253 16.89 10.19 19.60
C VAL A 253 15.92 9.17 19.01
N VAL A 254 14.68 9.57 18.77
CA VAL A 254 13.70 8.73 18.05
C VAL A 254 13.91 8.92 16.54
N ALA A 255 14.25 7.85 15.84
CA ALA A 255 14.42 7.83 14.40
C ALA A 255 13.10 7.45 13.72
N VAL A 256 12.44 8.45 13.14
CA VAL A 256 11.18 8.30 12.38
C VAL A 256 11.50 8.43 10.89
N THR A 257 12.28 7.47 10.38
CA THR A 257 12.93 7.57 9.06
C THR A 257 12.85 6.23 8.32
N TYR A 258 13.14 6.22 7.02
CA TYR A 258 13.14 5.00 6.20
C TYR A 258 14.51 4.30 6.18
N PRO A 259 14.60 3.00 5.79
CA PRO A 259 15.81 2.18 5.95
C PRO A 259 17.13 2.83 5.49
N ALA A 260 17.23 3.25 4.23
CA ALA A 260 18.44 3.86 3.70
C ALA A 260 18.86 5.15 4.44
N HIS A 261 17.88 5.97 4.85
CA HIS A 261 18.11 7.18 5.65
C HIS A 261 18.63 6.80 7.04
N THR A 262 17.97 5.84 7.69
CA THR A 262 18.35 5.33 9.02
C THR A 262 19.78 4.82 9.01
N ALA A 263 20.13 4.00 8.02
CA ALA A 263 21.46 3.43 7.88
C ALA A 263 22.54 4.52 7.79
N ALA A 264 22.31 5.58 7.02
CA ALA A 264 23.23 6.71 6.89
C ALA A 264 23.31 7.54 8.18
N ILE A 265 22.17 7.90 8.77
CA ILE A 265 22.09 8.68 10.01
C ILE A 265 22.80 7.97 11.16
N LEU A 266 22.55 6.67 11.36
CA LEU A 266 23.14 5.90 12.46
C LEU A 266 24.65 5.74 12.32
N LYS A 267 25.16 5.48 11.11
CA LYS A 267 26.61 5.43 10.85
C LYS A 267 27.27 6.75 11.20
N GLU A 268 26.70 7.84 10.71
CA GLU A 268 27.28 9.17 10.89
C GLU A 268 27.19 9.66 12.34
N ALA A 269 26.07 9.39 13.02
CA ALA A 269 25.90 9.67 14.45
C ALA A 269 26.94 8.92 15.31
N ARG A 270 27.20 7.65 14.99
CA ARG A 270 28.24 6.86 15.67
C ARG A 270 29.64 7.41 15.37
N ASP A 271 29.97 7.57 14.09
CA ASP A 271 31.35 7.82 13.64
C ASP A 271 31.82 9.25 13.91
N ILE A 272 30.90 10.23 13.92
CA ILE A 272 31.22 11.66 14.05
C ILE A 272 30.83 12.22 15.41
N PHE A 273 29.68 11.81 15.93
CA PHE A 273 29.10 12.38 17.16
C PHE A 273 29.22 11.43 18.36
N ASN A 274 29.74 10.21 18.16
CA ASN A 274 29.80 9.17 19.18
C ASN A 274 28.44 8.90 19.86
N PHE A 275 27.34 9.09 19.12
CA PHE A 275 25.99 8.92 19.62
C PHE A 275 25.37 7.66 19.03
N THR A 276 24.83 6.79 19.89
CA THR A 276 24.21 5.54 19.47
C THR A 276 22.86 5.26 20.15
N ASN A 277 22.37 6.12 21.04
CA ASN A 277 21.14 5.83 21.77
C ASN A 277 19.89 6.25 20.97
N PHE A 278 19.40 5.32 20.15
CA PHE A 278 18.23 5.52 19.30
C PHE A 278 17.05 4.64 19.72
N GLN A 279 15.85 5.20 19.61
CA GLN A 279 14.59 4.44 19.54
C GLN A 279 14.10 4.45 18.10
N PHE A 280 13.50 3.36 17.68
CA PHE A 280 13.07 3.12 16.32
C PHE A 280 11.56 3.05 16.16
N THR A 281 11.14 3.07 14.90
CA THR A 281 9.77 2.93 14.44
C THR A 281 9.67 1.78 13.45
N ASP A 282 8.49 1.60 12.88
CA ASP A 282 8.08 0.48 12.06
C ASP A 282 8.99 0.30 10.82
N ALA A 283 9.30 1.41 10.14
CA ALA A 283 10.15 1.40 8.96
C ALA A 283 11.61 1.04 9.24
N ASN A 284 12.06 1.05 10.50
CA ASN A 284 13.45 0.72 10.86
C ASN A 284 13.64 -0.75 11.24
N ARG A 285 12.57 -1.56 11.31
CA ARG A 285 12.67 -3.01 11.52
C ARG A 285 13.17 -3.68 10.23
N SER A 286 14.43 -3.40 9.93
CA SER A 286 15.04 -3.52 8.61
C SER A 286 16.34 -4.34 8.70
N GLU A 287 16.53 -5.21 7.71
CA GLU A 287 17.82 -5.90 7.58
C GLU A 287 18.90 -5.01 6.97
N GLU A 288 18.50 -4.08 6.09
CA GLU A 288 19.42 -3.11 5.51
C GLU A 288 20.07 -2.26 6.60
N VAL A 289 19.27 -1.74 7.54
CA VAL A 289 19.76 -0.97 8.70
C VAL A 289 20.74 -1.80 9.53
N MET A 290 20.41 -3.06 9.77
CA MET A 290 21.24 -3.97 10.55
C MET A 290 22.57 -4.29 9.88
N LYS A 291 22.56 -4.63 8.59
CA LYS A 291 23.75 -4.89 7.78
C LYS A 291 24.62 -3.64 7.67
N ALA A 292 24.00 -2.46 7.59
CA ALA A 292 24.71 -1.20 7.48
C ALA A 292 25.44 -0.81 8.78
N VAL A 293 24.78 -0.92 9.93
CA VAL A 293 25.32 -0.39 11.21
C VAL A 293 26.08 -1.46 12.00
N GLY A 294 25.66 -2.73 11.88
CA GLY A 294 26.21 -3.88 12.58
C GLY A 294 25.37 -4.30 13.79
N GLY A 295 25.11 -5.60 13.90
CA GLY A 295 24.28 -6.18 14.96
C GLY A 295 24.77 -5.89 16.38
N ASP A 296 26.09 -5.87 16.61
CA ASP A 296 26.65 -5.56 17.94
C ASP A 296 26.34 -4.13 18.41
N VAL A 297 26.28 -3.16 17.48
CA VAL A 297 25.95 -1.77 17.80
C VAL A 297 24.47 -1.64 18.11
N LEU A 298 23.61 -2.33 17.36
CA LEU A 298 22.16 -2.25 17.45
C LEU A 298 21.56 -3.15 18.52
N ASN A 299 22.26 -4.20 18.96
CA ASN A 299 21.72 -5.22 19.86
C ASN A 299 21.08 -4.59 21.12
N GLY A 300 19.82 -4.90 21.36
CA GLY A 300 19.03 -4.38 22.46
C GLY A 300 18.35 -3.03 22.21
N LYS A 301 18.69 -2.30 21.13
CA LYS A 301 17.94 -1.09 20.77
C LYS A 301 16.54 -1.46 20.29
N MET A 302 15.57 -0.66 20.71
CA MET A 302 14.16 -0.98 20.57
C MET A 302 13.45 -0.05 19.61
N GLY A 303 12.35 -0.53 19.07
CA GLY A 303 11.40 0.27 18.33
C GLY A 303 9.98 -0.20 18.52
N THR A 304 9.06 0.52 17.89
CA THR A 304 7.65 0.15 17.79
C THR A 304 7.30 -0.20 16.36
N VAL A 305 6.31 -1.06 16.16
CA VAL A 305 5.80 -1.44 14.84
C VAL A 305 4.35 -1.89 14.97
N PRO A 306 3.43 -1.47 14.09
CA PRO A 306 2.19 -2.18 13.88
C PRO A 306 2.45 -3.67 13.68
N THR A 307 1.71 -4.54 14.36
CA THR A 307 2.01 -5.97 14.24
C THR A 307 0.76 -6.83 14.29
N ALA A 308 0.80 -7.92 13.52
CA ALA A 308 -0.11 -9.04 13.71
C ALA A 308 0.20 -9.75 15.03
N ASP A 309 -0.81 -10.40 15.60
CA ASP A 309 -0.57 -11.41 16.62
C ASP A 309 0.12 -12.63 15.98
N PRO A 310 1.39 -12.93 16.31
CA PRO A 310 2.12 -14.04 15.71
C PRO A 310 1.51 -15.40 16.06
N GLU A 311 0.72 -15.48 17.14
CA GLU A 311 0.04 -16.70 17.53
C GLU A 311 -1.29 -16.92 16.81
N SER A 312 -1.81 -15.89 16.15
CA SER A 312 -3.08 -15.94 15.44
C SER A 312 -3.05 -16.94 14.29
N LYS A 313 -4.19 -17.62 14.11
CA LYS A 313 -4.35 -18.63 13.05
C LYS A 313 -4.24 -18.00 11.65
N SER A 314 -4.74 -16.79 11.46
CA SER A 314 -4.68 -16.08 10.17
C SER A 314 -3.25 -15.74 9.80
N TYR A 315 -2.47 -15.15 10.72
CA TYR A 315 -1.06 -14.84 10.48
C TYR A 315 -0.24 -16.11 10.18
N LYS A 316 -0.37 -17.17 10.98
CA LYS A 316 0.35 -18.44 10.75
C LYS A 316 0.00 -19.06 9.40
N SER A 317 -1.30 -19.11 9.05
CA SER A 317 -1.74 -19.64 7.76
C SER A 317 -1.20 -18.83 6.59
N PHE A 318 -1.20 -17.50 6.69
CA PHE A 318 -0.59 -16.62 5.70
C PHE A 318 0.92 -16.85 5.59
N ALA A 319 1.62 -16.82 6.72
CA ALA A 319 3.07 -16.93 6.76
C ALA A 319 3.57 -18.24 6.14
N ASP A 320 2.92 -19.36 6.45
CA ASP A 320 3.25 -20.67 5.89
C ASP A 320 2.99 -20.73 4.38
N ALA A 321 1.82 -20.22 3.94
CA ALA A 321 1.47 -20.19 2.52
C ALA A 321 2.42 -19.30 1.71
N TYR A 322 2.75 -18.12 2.25
CA TYR A 322 3.61 -17.13 1.62
C TYR A 322 5.05 -17.63 1.46
N LYS A 323 5.66 -18.12 2.54
CA LYS A 323 7.02 -18.66 2.50
C LYS A 323 7.12 -19.85 1.54
N LYS A 324 6.10 -20.72 1.53
CA LYS A 324 6.03 -21.85 0.61
C LYS A 324 5.91 -21.43 -0.86
N ALA A 325 5.13 -20.38 -1.15
CA ALA A 325 4.87 -19.94 -2.51
C ALA A 325 6.08 -19.23 -3.16
N PHE A 326 6.86 -18.47 -2.38
CA PHE A 326 7.91 -17.59 -2.94
C PHE A 326 9.33 -17.90 -2.45
N SER A 327 9.51 -18.90 -1.58
CA SER A 327 10.82 -19.26 -1.00
C SER A 327 11.50 -18.11 -0.24
N HIS A 328 10.71 -17.17 0.29
CA HIS A 328 11.20 -16.13 1.20
C HIS A 328 11.54 -16.74 2.57
N ASP A 329 12.66 -16.32 3.15
CA ASP A 329 13.13 -16.77 4.46
C ASP A 329 12.49 -15.99 5.62
N ARG A 330 12.00 -14.78 5.33
CA ARG A 330 11.38 -13.86 6.28
C ARG A 330 10.09 -13.23 5.76
N ILE A 331 9.40 -12.51 6.65
CA ILE A 331 8.22 -11.69 6.34
C ILE A 331 8.53 -10.29 6.87
N PRO A 332 8.93 -9.34 6.00
CA PRO A 332 9.15 -7.95 6.41
C PRO A 332 7.85 -7.30 6.88
N PRO A 333 7.91 -6.25 7.71
CA PRO A 333 6.74 -5.49 8.13
C PRO A 333 5.85 -5.08 6.94
N PHE A 334 4.53 -5.14 7.14
CA PHE A 334 3.50 -4.78 6.16
C PHE A 334 3.36 -5.72 4.95
N THR A 335 4.03 -6.87 4.96
CA THR A 335 3.86 -7.88 3.90
C THR A 335 2.49 -8.55 4.04
N GLU A 336 2.09 -8.84 5.27
CA GLU A 336 0.78 -9.34 5.65
C GLU A 336 -0.35 -8.35 5.33
N THR A 337 -0.18 -7.07 5.61
CA THR A 337 -1.19 -6.04 5.30
C THR A 337 -1.28 -5.76 3.80
N THR A 338 -0.20 -5.98 3.03
CA THR A 338 -0.24 -5.96 1.56
C THR A 338 -1.10 -7.09 1.00
N TYR A 339 -0.95 -8.29 1.56
CA TYR A 339 -1.80 -9.42 1.22
C TYR A 339 -3.27 -9.11 1.58
N ASP A 340 -3.52 -8.57 2.77
CA ASP A 340 -4.88 -8.21 3.21
C ASP A 340 -5.53 -7.17 2.29
N ALA A 341 -4.78 -6.15 1.85
CA ALA A 341 -5.26 -5.13 0.93
C ALA A 341 -5.73 -5.74 -0.41
N ALA A 342 -4.97 -6.69 -0.93
CA ALA A 342 -5.33 -7.41 -2.15
C ALA A 342 -6.54 -8.34 -1.96
N ILE A 343 -6.61 -9.06 -0.83
CA ILE A 343 -7.76 -9.93 -0.52
C ILE A 343 -9.03 -9.12 -0.43
N VAL A 344 -9.05 -8.03 0.33
CA VAL A 344 -10.28 -7.27 0.57
C VAL A 344 -10.78 -6.58 -0.70
N ILE A 345 -9.89 -6.09 -1.57
CA ILE A 345 -10.27 -5.62 -2.92
C ILE A 345 -10.91 -6.79 -3.72
N GLY A 346 -10.30 -7.98 -3.69
CA GLY A 346 -10.83 -9.16 -4.36
C GLY A 346 -12.19 -9.61 -3.82
N LEU A 347 -12.41 -9.55 -2.51
CA LEU A 347 -13.71 -9.83 -1.88
C LEU A 347 -14.75 -8.78 -2.28
N ALA A 348 -14.40 -7.49 -2.29
CA ALA A 348 -15.28 -6.41 -2.74
C ALA A 348 -15.69 -6.57 -4.21
N MET A 349 -14.78 -7.06 -5.05
CA MET A 349 -15.05 -7.45 -6.43
C MET A 349 -15.98 -8.67 -6.52
N ALA A 350 -15.76 -9.71 -5.71
CA ALA A 350 -16.64 -10.87 -5.64
C ALA A 350 -18.07 -10.46 -5.26
N LYS A 351 -18.20 -9.53 -4.29
CA LYS A 351 -19.49 -8.97 -3.88
C LYS A 351 -20.16 -8.19 -5.00
N ALA A 352 -19.41 -7.37 -5.75
CA ALA A 352 -19.93 -6.67 -6.91
C ALA A 352 -20.48 -7.64 -7.98
N VAL A 353 -19.76 -8.73 -8.26
CA VAL A 353 -20.23 -9.78 -9.18
C VAL A 353 -21.50 -10.46 -8.66
N ALA A 354 -21.54 -10.82 -7.37
CA ALA A 354 -22.71 -11.42 -6.73
C ALA A 354 -23.95 -10.49 -6.77
N ASP A 355 -23.73 -9.16 -6.65
CA ASP A 355 -24.77 -8.14 -6.75
C ASP A 355 -25.20 -7.84 -8.20
N GLY A 356 -24.75 -8.65 -9.17
CA GLY A 356 -25.21 -8.61 -10.54
C GLY A 356 -24.49 -7.61 -11.44
N LYS A 357 -23.30 -7.14 -11.07
CA LYS A 357 -22.41 -6.40 -11.99
C LYS A 357 -21.88 -7.38 -13.04
N LYS A 358 -22.21 -7.15 -14.31
CA LYS A 358 -21.95 -8.11 -15.41
C LYS A 358 -20.86 -7.64 -16.37
N GLN A 359 -20.54 -6.35 -16.38
CA GLN A 359 -19.52 -5.77 -17.25
C GLN A 359 -18.39 -5.17 -16.42
N ALA A 360 -17.18 -5.19 -16.98
CA ALA A 360 -16.01 -4.56 -16.36
C ALA A 360 -16.25 -3.08 -16.04
N SER A 361 -16.98 -2.35 -16.92
CA SER A 361 -17.36 -0.95 -16.72
C SER A 361 -18.29 -0.72 -15.53
N ASP A 362 -18.97 -1.76 -15.04
CA ASP A 362 -19.87 -1.66 -13.90
C ASP A 362 -19.11 -1.72 -12.56
N ILE A 363 -17.84 -2.17 -12.58
CA ILE A 363 -16.97 -2.30 -11.40
C ILE A 363 -16.06 -1.07 -11.32
N THR A 364 -16.61 0.01 -10.75
CA THR A 364 -15.90 1.27 -10.52
C THR A 364 -15.28 1.31 -9.13
N GLY A 365 -14.35 2.24 -8.88
CA GLY A 365 -13.76 2.41 -7.54
C GLY A 365 -14.81 2.67 -6.46
N LYS A 366 -15.84 3.46 -6.78
CA LYS A 366 -17.00 3.67 -5.89
C LYS A 366 -17.78 2.40 -5.57
N VAL A 367 -17.98 1.51 -6.54
CA VAL A 367 -18.65 0.22 -6.31
C VAL A 367 -17.79 -0.67 -5.41
N LEU A 368 -16.48 -0.64 -5.58
CA LEU A 368 -15.56 -1.40 -4.72
C LEU A 368 -15.54 -0.84 -3.30
N ALA A 369 -15.41 0.48 -3.14
CA ALA A 369 -15.46 1.16 -1.85
C ALA A 369 -16.73 0.81 -1.04
N GLN A 370 -17.90 0.88 -1.68
CA GLN A 370 -19.19 0.51 -1.07
C GLN A 370 -19.21 -0.93 -0.54
N ASN A 371 -18.41 -1.82 -1.13
CA ASN A 371 -18.32 -3.22 -0.75
C ASN A 371 -17.17 -3.52 0.22
N MET A 372 -16.26 -2.58 0.51
CA MET A 372 -15.11 -2.80 1.41
C MET A 372 -15.55 -3.20 2.82
N ARG A 373 -16.43 -2.40 3.45
CA ARG A 373 -16.95 -2.70 4.79
C ARG A 373 -17.82 -3.97 4.81
N PRO A 374 -18.79 -4.16 3.89
CA PRO A 374 -19.62 -5.37 3.86
C PRO A 374 -18.90 -6.72 3.72
N VAL A 375 -17.68 -6.74 3.15
CA VAL A 375 -16.92 -7.98 3.01
C VAL A 375 -15.84 -8.17 4.06
N ALA A 376 -15.56 -7.13 4.85
CA ALA A 376 -14.47 -7.12 5.82
C ALA A 376 -14.96 -7.11 7.26
N ASN A 377 -15.98 -6.33 7.58
CA ASN A 377 -16.45 -6.10 8.94
C ASN A 377 -17.39 -7.22 9.40
N ASP A 378 -17.47 -7.41 10.72
CA ASP A 378 -18.53 -8.22 11.34
C ASP A 378 -19.93 -7.61 11.13
N PRO A 379 -21.02 -8.41 11.21
CA PRO A 379 -21.06 -9.87 11.41
C PRO A 379 -20.94 -10.67 10.10
N GLY A 380 -20.56 -11.94 10.18
CA GLY A 380 -20.57 -12.82 9.00
C GLY A 380 -19.82 -14.14 9.19
N GLU A 381 -19.82 -14.96 8.15
CA GLU A 381 -18.93 -16.13 8.09
C GLU A 381 -17.47 -15.68 7.99
N LYS A 382 -16.62 -16.20 8.89
CA LYS A 382 -15.22 -15.79 8.97
C LYS A 382 -14.38 -16.33 7.81
N ILE A 383 -13.77 -15.41 7.07
CA ILE A 383 -12.80 -15.70 6.02
C ILE A 383 -11.40 -15.53 6.62
N VAL A 384 -10.73 -16.64 6.91
CA VAL A 384 -9.38 -16.62 7.51
C VAL A 384 -8.32 -16.45 6.42
N ALA A 385 -7.50 -15.39 6.53
CA ALA A 385 -6.38 -15.13 5.63
C ALA A 385 -5.41 -16.31 5.48
N GLY A 386 -4.77 -16.40 4.32
CA GLY A 386 -3.77 -17.43 3.98
C GLY A 386 -4.34 -18.81 3.65
N SER A 387 -5.55 -19.14 4.10
CA SER A 387 -6.18 -20.44 3.85
C SER A 387 -6.99 -20.44 2.56
N GLN A 388 -6.54 -21.18 1.53
CA GLN A 388 -7.27 -21.30 0.26
C GLN A 388 -8.71 -21.82 0.45
N ASP A 389 -8.90 -22.76 1.36
CA ASP A 389 -10.22 -23.33 1.67
C ASP A 389 -11.14 -22.28 2.31
N ALA A 390 -10.62 -21.48 3.25
CA ALA A 390 -11.41 -20.42 3.88
C ALA A 390 -11.78 -19.33 2.88
N ILE A 391 -10.85 -18.93 2.01
CA ILE A 391 -11.11 -17.95 0.93
C ILE A 391 -12.14 -18.50 -0.06
N THR A 392 -12.03 -19.77 -0.44
CA THR A 392 -12.99 -20.42 -1.33
C THR A 392 -14.40 -20.44 -0.72
N LYS A 393 -14.53 -20.81 0.56
CA LYS A 393 -15.81 -20.78 1.28
C LYS A 393 -16.36 -19.37 1.40
N GLY A 394 -15.50 -18.40 1.69
CA GLY A 394 -15.85 -16.99 1.77
C GLY A 394 -16.43 -16.44 0.48
N ILE A 395 -15.74 -16.66 -0.65
CA ILE A 395 -16.26 -16.23 -1.96
C ILE A 395 -17.57 -16.96 -2.31
N GLN A 396 -17.71 -18.25 -1.98
CA GLN A 396 -18.97 -18.95 -2.18
C GLN A 396 -20.09 -18.35 -1.30
N ALA A 397 -19.81 -18.00 -0.04
CA ALA A 397 -20.77 -17.35 0.83
C ALA A 397 -21.22 -15.98 0.27
N ILE A 398 -20.29 -15.20 -0.26
CA ILE A 398 -20.59 -13.94 -0.97
C ILE A 398 -21.49 -14.22 -2.20
N ALA A 399 -21.16 -15.24 -3.00
CA ALA A 399 -21.97 -15.63 -4.16
C ALA A 399 -23.40 -16.07 -3.78
N ASP A 400 -23.55 -16.70 -2.62
CA ASP A 400 -24.84 -17.10 -2.04
C ASP A 400 -25.61 -15.91 -1.40
N GLY A 401 -25.02 -14.71 -1.35
CA GLY A 401 -25.61 -13.52 -0.74
C GLY A 401 -25.56 -13.51 0.79
N LYS A 402 -24.61 -14.21 1.41
CA LYS A 402 -24.40 -14.24 2.87
C LYS A 402 -23.40 -13.17 3.30
N ASP A 403 -23.57 -12.69 4.52
CA ASP A 403 -22.61 -11.79 5.17
C ASP A 403 -21.32 -12.54 5.54
N VAL A 404 -20.18 -11.84 5.43
CA VAL A 404 -18.85 -12.39 5.68
C VAL A 404 -18.00 -11.41 6.50
N ASP A 405 -17.05 -11.94 7.26
CA ASP A 405 -16.13 -11.21 8.13
C ASP A 405 -14.70 -11.62 7.77
N TYR A 406 -13.86 -10.68 7.30
CA TYR A 406 -12.50 -10.99 6.88
C TYR A 406 -11.52 -10.87 8.05
N VAL A 407 -10.92 -12.01 8.41
CA VAL A 407 -9.88 -12.09 9.44
C VAL A 407 -8.51 -12.09 8.75
N GLY A 408 -7.94 -10.88 8.61
CA GLY A 408 -6.67 -10.62 7.93
C GLY A 408 -5.44 -11.26 8.56
N ALA A 409 -4.38 -11.34 7.76
CA ALA A 409 -3.06 -11.79 8.17
C ALA A 409 -2.36 -10.77 9.09
N GLY A 410 -2.58 -9.47 8.85
CA GLY A 410 -2.10 -8.36 9.68
C GLY A 410 -2.91 -8.14 10.96
N GLY A 411 -4.08 -8.77 11.06
CA GLY A 411 -5.03 -8.58 12.16
C GLY A 411 -6.46 -8.43 11.65
N SER A 412 -7.35 -7.89 12.49
CA SER A 412 -8.71 -7.55 12.05
C SER A 412 -8.65 -6.45 10.98
N VAL A 413 -9.40 -6.65 9.89
CA VAL A 413 -9.57 -5.68 8.81
C VAL A 413 -10.95 -5.01 8.93
N ASN A 414 -11.43 -4.81 10.16
CA ASN A 414 -12.65 -4.06 10.41
C ASN A 414 -12.37 -2.58 10.17
N PHE A 415 -12.85 -2.05 9.05
CA PHE A 415 -12.70 -0.64 8.72
C PHE A 415 -13.71 0.21 9.50
N ASP A 416 -13.23 1.29 10.10
CA ASP A 416 -14.10 2.33 10.65
C ASP A 416 -14.63 3.28 9.56
N GLU A 417 -15.30 4.36 9.98
CA GLU A 417 -15.88 5.36 9.07
C GLU A 417 -14.83 6.11 8.23
N ASN A 418 -13.56 6.11 8.63
CA ASN A 418 -12.46 6.77 7.91
C ASN A 418 -11.63 5.78 7.07
N GLY A 419 -12.08 4.51 6.97
CA GLY A 419 -11.34 3.49 6.23
C GLY A 419 -10.12 2.94 6.98
N ASP A 420 -10.07 3.14 8.30
CA ASP A 420 -8.97 2.71 9.16
C ASP A 420 -9.23 1.36 9.80
N VAL A 421 -8.16 0.58 9.98
CA VAL A 421 -8.16 -0.61 10.83
C VAL A 421 -7.49 -0.33 12.17
N LYS A 422 -7.86 -1.11 13.19
CA LYS A 422 -7.22 -1.07 14.51
C LYS A 422 -6.50 -2.38 14.76
N THR A 423 -5.18 -2.31 14.83
CA THR A 423 -4.34 -3.48 15.16
C THR A 423 -3.41 -3.17 16.33
N PRO A 424 -2.89 -4.20 17.03
CA PRO A 424 -1.92 -4.02 18.11
C PRO A 424 -0.62 -3.36 17.66
N VAL A 425 0.08 -2.75 18.60
CA VAL A 425 1.43 -2.22 18.38
C VAL A 425 2.44 -3.11 19.11
N GLY A 426 3.39 -3.66 18.35
CA GLY A 426 4.51 -4.43 18.86
C GLY A 426 5.66 -3.52 19.29
N ILE A 427 6.30 -3.87 20.39
CA ILE A 427 7.65 -3.41 20.74
C ILE A 427 8.60 -4.49 20.26
N TRP A 428 9.57 -4.09 19.44
CA TRP A 428 10.58 -4.98 18.91
C TRP A 428 11.97 -4.49 19.31
N LYS A 429 12.97 -5.36 19.22
CA LYS A 429 14.37 -4.99 19.40
C LYS A 429 15.25 -5.63 18.34
N PHE A 430 16.37 -4.98 18.06
CA PHE A 430 17.47 -5.63 17.34
C PHE A 430 18.12 -6.69 18.23
N THR A 431 18.41 -7.85 17.65
CA THR A 431 19.33 -8.85 18.19
C THR A 431 20.64 -8.78 17.40
N LYS A 432 21.63 -9.61 17.75
CA LYS A 432 22.89 -9.65 16.99
C LYS A 432 22.69 -10.04 15.52
N ASP A 433 21.72 -10.92 15.25
CA ASP A 433 21.53 -11.55 13.95
C ASP A 433 20.16 -11.23 13.32
N GLY A 434 19.36 -10.37 13.95
CA GLY A 434 17.96 -10.21 13.56
C GLY A 434 17.19 -9.14 14.32
N THR A 435 15.87 -9.29 14.30
CA THR A 435 14.95 -8.54 15.18
C THR A 435 13.98 -9.51 15.82
N GLU A 436 13.52 -9.21 17.03
CA GLU A 436 12.48 -9.98 17.70
C GLU A 436 11.43 -9.06 18.33
N THR A 437 10.19 -9.53 18.38
CA THR A 437 9.11 -8.85 19.10
C THR A 437 9.27 -9.15 20.60
N VAL A 438 9.38 -8.11 21.42
CA VAL A 438 9.55 -8.17 22.88
C VAL A 438 8.20 -8.22 23.58
N LYS A 439 7.24 -7.41 23.11
CA LYS A 439 5.90 -7.28 23.70
C LYS A 439 4.92 -6.79 22.64
N VAL A 440 3.65 -7.15 22.78
CA VAL A 440 2.55 -6.60 21.98
C VAL A 440 1.61 -5.85 22.91
N VAL A 441 1.24 -4.63 22.55
CA VAL A 441 0.25 -3.81 23.24
C VAL A 441 -1.06 -3.89 22.44
N PRO A 442 -2.12 -4.50 22.99
CA PRO A 442 -3.41 -4.56 22.33
C PRO A 442 -3.96 -3.16 22.04
N ALA A 443 -4.61 -2.97 20.88
CA ALA A 443 -5.18 -1.67 20.50
C ALA A 443 -6.16 -1.10 21.55
N SER A 444 -6.90 -1.97 22.25
CA SER A 444 -7.83 -1.59 23.33
C SER A 444 -7.14 -1.07 24.60
N GLU A 445 -5.84 -1.33 24.76
CA GLU A 445 -5.06 -0.89 25.92
C GLU A 445 -4.26 0.39 25.63
N ILE A 446 -4.22 0.86 24.38
CA ILE A 446 -3.51 2.08 23.99
C ILE A 446 -4.36 3.29 24.42
N PRO A 447 -3.87 4.16 25.31
CA PRO A 447 -4.64 5.34 25.72
C PRO A 447 -4.90 6.28 24.55
N SER A 448 -6.03 6.99 24.60
CA SER A 448 -6.22 8.15 23.73
C SER A 448 -5.09 9.16 23.94
N SER A 449 -4.62 9.75 22.83
CA SER A 449 -3.42 10.57 22.79
C SER A 449 -3.44 11.81 23.67
#